data_AF-A0A9E2RZ33-F1
#
_entry.id   AF-A0A9E2RZ33-F1
#
_cell.length_a   1.000
_cell.length_b   1.000
_cell.length_c   1.000
_cell.angle_alpha   90.00
_cell.angle_beta   90.00
_cell.angle_gamma   90.00
#
_symmetry.space_group_name_H-M   'P 1'
#
loop_
_entity.id
_entity.type
_entity.pdbx_description
1 polymer ?
#
loop_
_entity_poly.entity_id
_entity_poly.type
_entity_poly.pdbx_seq_one_letter_code
_entity_poly.pdbx_strand_id
1 'polypeptide(L)'
;MHIESEKFYHIHKHNSPKWVEGAVFTFGEEPNNSWRAFEVARRGITNPETNEVFTVDRVAFRALHVYRKQGKKDPLLEFYHFNPVMTLAETLDSLFLSTRMVRELVLEEVRRQMYPDLPSRSSCIWLIPDDARSVRFWLENMRGDHKKVFRVRATGEMHRAPQQMVMGDTISLVEWHKRALEYWNGVVTESYDDEISCNGEIEILEEVPVDNF
;
A
#
# COMPACT_ATOMS: atom_id res chain seq x y z
N MET A 1 -1.08 21.05 -1.04
CA MET A 1 -1.79 22.11 -0.29
C MET A 1 -1.27 22.03 1.13
N HIS A 2 -0.75 23.13 1.64
CA HIS A 2 -0.37 23.22 3.04
C HIS A 2 -1.63 23.28 3.91
N ILE A 3 -1.69 22.47 4.95
CA ILE A 3 -2.78 22.45 5.93
C ILE A 3 -2.23 22.77 7.32
N GLU A 4 -2.97 23.59 8.06
CA GLU A 4 -2.65 23.96 9.43
C GLU A 4 -3.74 23.43 10.36
N SER A 5 -3.44 22.39 11.14
CA SER A 5 -4.32 21.88 12.19
C SER A 5 -5.74 21.51 11.71
N GLU A 6 -5.85 20.79 10.60
CA GLU A 6 -7.13 20.30 10.06
C GLU A 6 -7.49 18.91 10.60
N LYS A 7 -8.80 18.60 10.67
CA LYS A 7 -9.30 17.32 11.19
C LYS A 7 -9.61 16.33 10.08
N PHE A 8 -9.24 15.08 10.31
CA PHE A 8 -9.46 13.96 9.39
C PHE A 8 -9.76 12.68 10.15
N TYR A 9 -10.11 11.63 9.43
CA TYR A 9 -10.04 10.26 9.91
C TYR A 9 -8.84 9.52 9.32
N HIS A 10 -8.38 8.50 10.04
CA HIS A 10 -7.44 7.50 9.55
C HIS A 10 -7.95 6.11 9.93
N ILE A 11 -7.89 5.16 8.99
CA ILE A 11 -8.18 3.76 9.28
C ILE A 11 -6.85 3.02 9.50
N HIS A 12 -6.65 2.60 10.74
CA HIS A 12 -5.47 1.86 11.14
C HIS A 12 -5.73 0.35 11.04
N LYS A 13 -4.84 -0.36 10.33
CA LYS A 13 -4.97 -1.81 10.03
C LYS A 13 -4.06 -2.71 10.87
N HIS A 14 -3.26 -2.14 11.75
CA HIS A 14 -2.31 -2.88 12.57
C HIS A 14 -2.66 -2.72 14.04
N ASN A 15 -2.42 -3.75 14.84
CA ASN A 15 -2.53 -3.59 16.28
C ASN A 15 -1.25 -2.92 16.80
N SER A 16 -1.22 -1.59 16.78
CA SER A 16 -0.10 -0.81 17.31
C SER A 16 -0.48 -0.22 18.67
N PRO A 17 0.22 -0.54 19.76
CA PRO A 17 -0.05 0.04 21.07
C PRO A 17 0.32 1.54 21.14
N LYS A 18 0.94 2.09 20.09
CA LYS A 18 1.37 3.48 20.02
C LYS A 18 0.23 4.43 19.60
N TRP A 19 -0.79 3.93 18.94
CA TRP A 19 -1.91 4.73 18.43
C TRP A 19 -2.94 4.95 19.54
N VAL A 20 -2.68 5.94 20.39
CA VAL A 20 -3.50 6.34 21.52
C VAL A 20 -3.75 7.85 21.49
N GLU A 21 -4.82 8.31 22.13
CA GLU A 21 -5.14 9.74 22.23
C GLU A 21 -3.94 10.56 22.75
N GLY A 22 -3.69 11.70 22.10
CA GLY A 22 -2.56 12.58 22.36
C GLY A 22 -1.22 12.12 21.77
N ALA A 23 -1.14 10.93 21.16
CA ALA A 23 0.07 10.51 20.46
C ALA A 23 0.27 11.33 19.19
N VAL A 24 1.54 11.67 18.90
CA VAL A 24 1.93 12.46 17.74
C VAL A 24 2.94 11.68 16.90
N PHE A 25 2.72 11.67 15.58
CA PHE A 25 3.57 10.99 14.61
C PHE A 25 3.93 11.91 13.45
N THR A 26 5.15 11.78 12.94
CA THR A 26 5.61 12.49 11.75
C THR A 26 5.68 11.53 10.56
N PHE A 27 5.12 11.94 9.43
CA PHE A 27 5.12 11.19 8.17
C PHE A 27 5.80 11.98 7.05
N GLY A 28 6.34 11.27 6.06
CA GLY A 28 7.00 11.87 4.89
C GLY A 28 8.49 11.60 4.78
N GLU A 29 9.17 11.25 5.88
CA GLU A 29 10.61 10.99 5.91
C GLU A 29 10.95 9.51 5.64
N GLU A 30 10.27 8.61 6.33
CA GLU A 30 10.51 7.17 6.28
C GLU A 30 9.45 6.44 5.44
N PRO A 31 9.78 5.30 4.81
CA PRO A 31 8.80 4.51 4.09
C PRO A 31 7.64 4.07 4.98
N ASN A 32 6.42 4.26 4.49
CA ASN A 32 5.21 3.81 5.15
C ASN A 32 5.03 2.28 5.03
N ASN A 33 4.10 1.72 5.79
CA ASN A 33 3.88 0.27 5.83
C ASN A 33 3.43 -0.31 4.47
N SER A 34 2.77 0.49 3.63
CA SER A 34 2.41 0.05 2.27
C SER A 34 3.66 -0.15 1.42
N TRP A 35 4.60 0.80 1.46
CA TRP A 35 5.85 0.70 0.73
C TRP A 35 6.76 -0.41 1.25
N ARG A 36 6.89 -0.55 2.56
CA ARG A 36 7.67 -1.62 3.21
C ARG A 36 7.19 -3.01 2.79
N ALA A 37 5.89 -3.20 2.51
CA ALA A 37 5.39 -4.46 2.00
C ALA A 37 6.02 -4.83 0.65
N PHE A 38 6.26 -3.86 -0.25
CA PHE A 38 6.98 -4.12 -1.50
C PHE A 38 8.44 -4.49 -1.25
N GLU A 39 9.11 -3.85 -0.29
CA GLU A 39 10.50 -4.16 0.06
C GLU A 39 10.67 -5.56 0.66
N VAL A 40 9.72 -5.97 1.51
CA VAL A 40 9.69 -7.32 2.08
C VAL A 40 9.35 -8.35 0.99
N ALA A 41 8.38 -8.04 0.12
CA ALA A 41 7.98 -8.95 -0.96
C ALA A 41 9.10 -9.23 -1.98
N ARG A 42 10.03 -8.29 -2.17
CA ARG A 42 11.25 -8.52 -2.99
C ARG A 42 12.12 -9.66 -2.46
N ARG A 43 11.95 -10.10 -1.20
CA ARG A 43 12.74 -11.18 -0.59
C ARG A 43 12.35 -12.57 -1.06
N GLY A 44 11.32 -12.71 -1.92
CA GLY A 44 10.94 -13.99 -2.49
C GLY A 44 10.70 -15.08 -1.44
N ILE A 45 11.00 -16.32 -1.80
CA ILE A 45 10.90 -17.49 -0.92
C ILE A 45 12.26 -17.72 -0.27
N THR A 46 12.32 -17.60 1.06
CA THR A 46 13.56 -17.75 1.84
C THR A 46 13.72 -19.17 2.36
N ASN A 47 14.89 -19.76 2.15
CA ASN A 47 15.26 -21.00 2.81
C ASN A 47 15.49 -20.74 4.31
N PRO A 48 14.74 -21.38 5.22
CA PRO A 48 14.84 -21.12 6.66
C PRO A 48 16.17 -21.60 7.27
N GLU A 49 16.89 -22.51 6.62
CA GLU A 49 18.17 -23.05 7.10
C GLU A 49 19.36 -22.20 6.65
N THR A 50 19.34 -21.75 5.40
CA THR A 50 20.48 -21.04 4.78
C THR A 50 20.29 -19.53 4.68
N ASN A 51 19.07 -19.02 4.91
CA ASN A 51 18.64 -17.66 4.59
C ASN A 51 18.81 -17.26 3.11
N GLU A 52 19.03 -18.22 2.21
CA GLU A 52 19.09 -17.96 0.77
C GLU A 52 17.70 -17.61 0.24
N VAL A 53 17.66 -16.61 -0.65
CA VAL A 53 16.43 -16.06 -1.23
C VAL A 53 16.27 -16.53 -2.67
N PHE A 54 15.10 -17.08 -2.99
CA PHE A 54 14.71 -17.50 -4.32
C PHE A 54 13.53 -16.68 -4.82
N THR A 55 13.58 -16.22 -6.07
CA THR A 55 12.45 -15.51 -6.66
C THR A 55 11.27 -16.45 -6.89
N VAL A 56 10.05 -15.94 -6.78
CA VAL A 56 8.83 -16.76 -6.90
C VAL A 56 8.73 -17.41 -8.27
N ASP A 57 9.16 -16.73 -9.35
CA ASP A 57 9.24 -17.32 -10.68
C ASP A 57 10.24 -18.48 -10.73
N ARG A 58 11.41 -18.36 -10.09
CA ARG A 58 12.40 -19.45 -10.02
C ARG A 58 11.83 -20.65 -9.28
N VAL A 59 11.09 -20.44 -8.20
CA VAL A 59 10.43 -21.53 -7.47
C VAL A 59 9.28 -22.13 -8.29
N ALA A 60 8.37 -21.32 -8.83
CA ALA A 60 7.25 -21.78 -9.64
C ALA A 60 7.70 -22.54 -10.90
N PHE A 61 8.70 -22.02 -11.63
CA PHE A 61 9.21 -22.65 -12.85
C PHE A 61 10.15 -23.82 -12.56
N ARG A 62 11.06 -23.77 -11.58
CA ARG A 62 12.00 -24.88 -11.35
C ARG A 62 11.42 -25.95 -10.44
N ALA A 63 10.82 -25.56 -9.32
CA ALA A 63 10.31 -26.52 -8.35
C ALA A 63 9.12 -27.29 -8.93
N LEU A 64 8.11 -26.60 -9.47
CA LEU A 64 6.88 -27.26 -9.90
C LEU A 64 7.00 -27.94 -11.27
N HIS A 65 7.68 -27.33 -12.25
CA HIS A 65 7.81 -27.93 -13.59
C HIS A 65 8.66 -29.19 -13.59
N VAL A 66 9.82 -29.16 -12.92
CA VAL A 66 10.74 -30.32 -12.84
C VAL A 66 10.12 -31.43 -12.01
N TYR A 67 9.56 -31.09 -10.85
CA TYR A 67 8.87 -32.06 -9.99
C TYR A 67 7.71 -32.74 -10.71
N ARG A 68 6.86 -31.99 -11.43
CA ARG A 68 5.73 -32.59 -12.17
C ARG A 68 6.17 -33.49 -13.32
N LYS A 69 7.28 -33.18 -14.00
CA LYS A 69 7.77 -33.99 -15.13
C LYS A 69 8.56 -35.22 -14.71
N GLN A 70 9.34 -35.12 -13.64
CA GLN A 70 10.36 -36.11 -13.30
C GLN A 70 10.13 -36.77 -11.93
N GLY A 71 9.20 -36.26 -11.12
CA GLY A 71 8.99 -36.69 -9.73
C GLY A 71 10.14 -36.33 -8.79
N LYS A 72 11.14 -35.58 -9.25
CA LYS A 72 12.33 -35.22 -8.48
C LYS A 72 12.25 -33.78 -7.99
N LYS A 73 12.53 -33.58 -6.70
CA LYS A 73 12.69 -32.26 -6.10
C LYS A 73 14.05 -31.68 -6.50
N ASP A 74 14.11 -30.35 -6.68
CA ASP A 74 15.38 -29.63 -6.81
C ASP A 74 16.07 -29.64 -5.43
N PRO A 75 17.33 -30.13 -5.30
CA PRO A 75 18.06 -30.16 -4.04
C PRO A 75 18.16 -28.79 -3.35
N LEU A 76 18.19 -27.70 -4.11
CA LEU A 76 18.25 -26.35 -3.55
C LEU A 76 16.91 -25.86 -2.97
N LEU A 77 15.82 -26.55 -3.30
CA LEU A 77 14.45 -26.20 -2.90
C LEU A 77 13.77 -27.32 -2.12
N GLU A 78 14.52 -28.23 -1.48
CA GLU A 78 13.93 -29.32 -0.69
C GLU A 78 13.00 -28.83 0.42
N PHE A 79 13.30 -27.65 0.98
CA PHE A 79 12.50 -26.97 2.00
C PHE A 79 11.14 -26.47 1.47
N TYR A 80 10.97 -26.36 0.16
CA TYR A 80 9.75 -25.85 -0.45
C TYR A 80 8.63 -26.90 -0.42
N HIS A 81 7.37 -26.46 -0.38
CA HIS A 81 6.24 -27.36 -0.16
C HIS A 81 5.79 -28.15 -1.41
N PHE A 82 6.19 -27.75 -2.63
CA PHE A 82 5.83 -28.38 -3.93
C PHE A 82 4.31 -28.64 -4.14
N ASN A 83 3.46 -27.85 -3.50
CA ASN A 83 2.00 -27.93 -3.62
C ASN A 83 1.55 -26.95 -4.71
N PRO A 84 0.96 -27.42 -5.84
CA PRO A 84 0.62 -26.56 -6.96
C PRO A 84 -0.39 -25.47 -6.61
N VAL A 85 -1.33 -25.72 -5.69
CA VAL A 85 -2.34 -24.73 -5.29
C VAL A 85 -1.69 -23.59 -4.49
N MET A 86 -0.82 -23.94 -3.54
CA MET A 86 -0.08 -22.95 -2.76
C MET A 86 0.91 -22.18 -3.63
N THR A 87 1.64 -22.85 -4.54
CA THR A 87 2.56 -22.19 -5.48
C THR A 87 1.83 -21.21 -6.40
N LEU A 88 0.62 -21.56 -6.85
CA LEU A 88 -0.21 -20.68 -7.66
C LEU A 88 -0.63 -19.43 -6.88
N ALA A 89 -1.04 -19.59 -5.61
CA ALA A 89 -1.38 -18.48 -4.73
C ALA A 89 -0.17 -17.54 -4.52
N GLU A 90 1.00 -18.08 -4.17
CA GLU A 90 2.25 -17.30 -4.02
C GLU A 90 2.63 -16.55 -5.30
N THR A 91 2.45 -17.18 -6.46
CA THR A 91 2.71 -16.56 -7.78
C THR A 91 1.74 -15.42 -8.07
N LEU A 92 0.45 -15.61 -7.78
CA LEU A 92 -0.56 -14.57 -7.94
C LEU A 92 -0.28 -13.38 -7.00
N ASP A 93 0.04 -13.63 -5.74
CA ASP A 93 0.39 -12.59 -4.78
C ASP A 93 1.64 -11.81 -5.23
N SER A 94 2.67 -12.51 -5.69
CA SER A 94 3.87 -11.88 -6.26
C SER A 94 3.54 -11.01 -7.47
N LEU A 95 2.68 -11.50 -8.38
CA LEU A 95 2.27 -10.75 -9.56
C LEU A 95 1.54 -9.46 -9.17
N PHE A 96 0.55 -9.54 -8.28
CA PHE A 96 -0.21 -8.37 -7.81
C PHE A 96 0.66 -7.36 -7.06
N LEU A 97 1.65 -7.83 -6.30
CA LEU A 97 2.62 -6.95 -5.63
C LEU A 97 3.53 -6.26 -6.64
N SER A 98 4.04 -6.98 -7.65
CA SER A 98 4.87 -6.40 -8.70
C SER A 98 4.10 -5.35 -9.52
N THR A 99 2.86 -5.61 -9.91
CA THR A 99 2.05 -4.64 -10.68
C THR A 99 1.78 -3.36 -9.88
N ARG A 100 1.42 -3.49 -8.60
CA ARG A 100 1.24 -2.34 -7.70
C ARG A 100 2.53 -1.57 -7.49
N MET A 101 3.66 -2.27 -7.33
CA MET A 101 4.95 -1.62 -7.20
C MET A 101 5.31 -0.81 -8.45
N VAL A 102 5.06 -1.34 -9.66
CA VAL A 102 5.24 -0.58 -10.91
C VAL A 102 4.36 0.67 -10.95
N ARG A 103 3.08 0.55 -10.59
CA ARG A 103 2.17 1.71 -10.47
C ARG A 103 2.75 2.78 -9.54
N GLU A 104 3.17 2.40 -8.33
CA GLU A 104 3.70 3.35 -7.35
C GLU A 104 5.02 3.98 -7.81
N LEU A 105 5.88 3.25 -8.52
CA LEU A 105 7.11 3.79 -9.11
C LEU A 105 6.81 4.83 -10.18
N VAL A 106 5.84 4.58 -11.07
CA VAL A 106 5.44 5.55 -12.11
C VAL A 106 4.81 6.79 -11.47
N LEU A 107 3.95 6.62 -10.46
CA LEU A 107 3.38 7.73 -9.70
C LEU A 107 4.48 8.58 -9.05
N GLU A 108 5.44 7.95 -8.39
CA GLU A 108 6.54 8.67 -7.72
C GLU A 108 7.48 9.35 -8.72
N GLU A 109 7.75 8.73 -9.88
CA GLU A 109 8.55 9.36 -10.94
C GLU A 109 7.90 10.65 -11.43
N VAL A 110 6.61 10.61 -11.79
CA VAL A 110 5.87 11.80 -12.24
C VAL A 110 5.81 12.85 -11.15
N ARG A 111 5.55 12.47 -9.90
CA ARG A 111 5.54 13.39 -8.75
C ARG A 111 6.87 14.13 -8.64
N ARG A 112 7.99 13.40 -8.64
CA ARG A 112 9.33 13.99 -8.49
C ARG A 112 9.69 14.95 -9.61
N GLN A 113 9.26 14.67 -10.84
CA GLN A 113 9.58 15.48 -12.00
C GLN A 113 8.70 16.74 -12.10
N MET A 114 7.41 16.62 -11.79
CA MET A 114 6.40 17.63 -12.11
C MET A 114 5.75 18.28 -10.88
N TYR A 115 5.72 17.59 -9.74
CA TYR A 115 5.01 17.99 -8.52
C TYR A 115 5.85 17.71 -7.25
N PRO A 116 7.11 18.18 -7.18
CA PRO A 116 8.07 17.75 -6.16
C PRO A 116 7.65 18.09 -4.73
N ASP A 117 6.82 19.11 -4.55
CA ASP A 117 6.32 19.59 -3.26
C ASP A 117 5.14 18.78 -2.71
N LEU A 118 4.54 17.89 -3.52
CA LEU A 118 3.43 17.05 -3.07
C LEU A 118 3.91 15.83 -2.26
N PRO A 119 3.13 15.34 -1.30
CA PRO A 119 3.46 14.16 -0.50
C PRO A 119 3.77 12.92 -1.34
N SER A 120 4.83 12.18 -0.99
CA SER A 120 5.11 10.89 -1.62
C SER A 120 4.20 9.80 -1.05
N ARG A 121 3.56 9.02 -1.93
CA ARG A 121 2.79 7.83 -1.57
C ARG A 121 3.63 6.75 -0.88
N SER A 122 4.96 6.81 -1.00
CA SER A 122 5.88 5.89 -0.36
C SER A 122 6.11 6.17 1.13
N SER A 123 5.86 7.40 1.59
CA SER A 123 6.16 7.83 2.97
C SER A 123 5.01 8.56 3.67
N CYS A 124 3.94 8.92 2.94
CA CYS A 124 2.79 9.61 3.50
C CYS A 124 1.97 8.74 4.46
N ILE A 125 1.10 9.40 5.21
CA ILE A 125 -0.10 8.79 5.78
C ILE A 125 -1.30 8.99 4.85
N TRP A 126 -2.22 8.02 4.86
CA TRP A 126 -3.52 8.17 4.22
C TRP A 126 -4.56 8.69 5.20
N LEU A 127 -5.22 9.76 4.82
CA LEU A 127 -6.29 10.39 5.57
C LEU A 127 -7.61 10.26 4.81
N ILE A 128 -8.70 10.45 5.53
CA ILE A 128 -10.06 10.44 5.02
C ILE A 128 -10.69 11.77 5.46
N PRO A 129 -11.44 12.47 4.59
CA PRO A 129 -12.19 13.66 4.99
C PRO A 129 -13.00 13.40 6.27
N ASP A 130 -13.27 14.46 7.04
CA ASP A 130 -14.17 14.41 8.21
C ASP A 130 -15.65 14.28 7.76
N ASP A 131 -15.94 13.24 6.98
CA ASP A 131 -17.24 12.84 6.43
C ASP A 131 -17.45 11.34 6.67
N ALA A 132 -18.50 10.99 7.41
CA ALA A 132 -18.85 9.61 7.73
C ALA A 132 -19.06 8.74 6.48
N ARG A 133 -19.56 9.31 5.38
CA ARG A 133 -19.75 8.58 4.11
C ARG A 133 -18.43 8.10 3.53
N SER A 134 -17.41 8.96 3.60
CA SER A 134 -16.05 8.63 3.16
C SER A 134 -15.46 7.53 4.02
N VAL A 135 -15.60 7.63 5.34
CA VAL A 135 -15.12 6.60 6.28
C VAL A 135 -15.80 5.25 6.00
N ARG A 136 -17.13 5.23 5.84
CA ARG A 136 -17.90 4.02 5.50
C ARG A 136 -17.40 3.40 4.20
N PHE A 137 -17.25 4.20 3.14
CA PHE A 137 -16.74 3.73 1.84
C PHE A 137 -15.39 3.02 2.00
N TRP A 138 -14.44 3.65 2.69
CA TRP A 138 -13.10 3.09 2.88
C TRP A 138 -13.10 1.84 3.78
N LEU A 139 -13.93 1.80 4.83
CA LEU A 139 -14.12 0.61 5.67
C LEU A 139 -14.60 -0.59 4.86
N GLU A 140 -15.55 -0.39 3.95
CA GLU A 140 -16.11 -1.45 3.09
C GLU A 140 -15.13 -1.92 2.01
N ASN A 141 -14.31 -1.02 1.47
CA ASN A 141 -13.42 -1.32 0.34
C ASN A 141 -11.99 -1.74 0.74
N MET A 142 -11.56 -1.45 1.98
CA MET A 142 -10.25 -1.91 2.45
C MET A 142 -10.25 -3.37 2.87
N ARG A 143 -9.22 -4.10 2.46
CA ARG A 143 -8.96 -5.47 2.92
C ARG A 143 -8.38 -5.48 4.34
N GLY A 144 -8.65 -6.56 5.08
CA GLY A 144 -8.12 -6.82 6.42
C GLY A 144 -9.24 -6.93 7.45
N ASP A 145 -9.06 -7.86 8.39
CA ASP A 145 -10.11 -8.19 9.39
C ASP A 145 -10.07 -7.27 10.60
N HIS A 146 -8.95 -6.58 10.82
CA HIS A 146 -8.73 -5.69 11.95
C HIS A 146 -8.60 -4.26 11.44
N LYS A 147 -9.61 -3.44 11.70
CA LYS A 147 -9.66 -2.02 11.34
C LYS A 147 -10.08 -1.21 12.57
N LYS A 148 -9.29 -0.21 12.91
CA LYS A 148 -9.63 0.82 13.89
C LYS A 148 -9.75 2.16 13.18
N VAL A 149 -10.73 2.96 13.55
CA VAL A 149 -10.87 4.33 13.03
C VAL A 149 -10.35 5.29 14.08
N PHE A 150 -9.47 6.19 13.69
CA PHE A 150 -9.00 7.28 14.53
C PHE A 150 -9.41 8.60 13.92
N ARG A 151 -9.90 9.52 14.75
CA ARG A 151 -9.95 10.93 14.38
C ARG A 151 -8.59 11.53 14.68
N VAL A 152 -8.07 12.31 13.75
CA VAL A 152 -6.73 12.89 13.83
C VAL A 152 -6.75 14.37 13.49
N ARG A 153 -5.77 15.09 14.02
CA ARG A 153 -5.43 16.45 13.60
C ARG A 153 -4.14 16.40 12.80
N ALA A 154 -4.13 17.02 11.63
CA ALA A 154 -3.00 16.98 10.69
C ALA A 154 -2.49 18.40 10.39
N THR A 155 -1.16 18.51 10.32
CA THR A 155 -0.44 19.72 9.88
C THR A 155 0.67 19.32 8.92
N GLY A 156 0.77 19.99 7.77
CA GLY A 156 1.81 19.73 6.78
C GLY A 156 1.33 19.81 5.35
N GLU A 157 1.97 19.06 4.45
CA GLU A 157 1.62 19.04 3.03
C GLU A 157 0.63 17.92 2.74
N MET A 158 -0.43 18.27 2.03
CA MET A 158 -1.50 17.36 1.66
C MET A 158 -1.74 17.36 0.14
N HIS A 159 -2.08 16.19 -0.38
CA HIS A 159 -2.62 16.01 -1.72
C HIS A 159 -3.90 15.17 -1.65
N ARG A 160 -4.90 15.56 -2.43
CA ARG A 160 -6.20 14.88 -2.56
C ARG A 160 -6.44 14.57 -4.02
N ALA A 161 -6.83 13.33 -4.32
CA ALA A 161 -7.11 12.90 -5.68
C ALA A 161 -8.15 11.77 -5.73
N PRO A 162 -8.86 11.61 -6.86
CA PRO A 162 -9.79 10.50 -7.03
C PRO A 162 -9.07 9.13 -6.99
N GLN A 163 -9.58 8.18 -6.21
CA GLN A 163 -9.02 6.81 -6.12
C GLN A 163 -8.98 6.12 -7.50
N GLN A 164 -9.89 6.46 -8.41
CA GLN A 164 -9.98 5.85 -9.74
C GLN A 164 -8.68 5.96 -10.54
N MET A 165 -7.89 7.01 -10.30
CA MET A 165 -6.61 7.22 -10.99
C MET A 165 -5.55 6.18 -10.59
N VAL A 166 -5.66 5.60 -9.39
CA VAL A 166 -4.74 4.57 -8.89
C VAL A 166 -5.33 3.15 -8.95
N MET A 167 -6.56 3.00 -9.48
CA MET A 167 -7.20 1.70 -9.67
C MET A 167 -6.75 1.00 -10.95
N GLY A 168 -6.54 -0.31 -10.84
CA GLY A 168 -6.12 -1.17 -11.95
C GLY A 168 -4.74 -1.79 -11.69
N ASP A 169 -4.50 -2.95 -12.29
CA ASP A 169 -3.26 -3.71 -12.05
C ASP A 169 -2.47 -3.95 -13.35
N THR A 170 -3.13 -4.21 -14.50
CA THR A 170 -2.45 -4.65 -15.74
C THR A 170 -2.73 -3.71 -16.92
N ILE A 171 -2.49 -2.41 -16.73
CA ILE A 171 -2.57 -1.41 -17.81
C ILE A 171 -1.17 -1.03 -18.31
N SER A 172 -1.08 -0.41 -19.48
CA SER A 172 0.21 -0.05 -20.09
C SER A 172 0.93 1.04 -19.28
N LEU A 173 2.26 1.11 -19.40
CA LEU A 173 3.04 2.19 -18.77
C LEU A 173 2.63 3.58 -19.28
N VAL A 174 2.26 3.69 -20.56
CA VAL A 174 1.75 4.94 -21.14
C VAL A 174 0.46 5.38 -20.44
N GLU A 175 -0.46 4.44 -20.21
CA GLU A 175 -1.69 4.74 -19.48
C GLU A 175 -1.40 5.07 -18.01
N TRP A 176 -0.48 4.35 -17.35
CA TRP A 176 -0.08 4.69 -15.98
C TRP A 176 0.51 6.08 -15.88
N HIS A 177 1.36 6.48 -16.83
CA HIS A 177 1.94 7.82 -16.86
C HIS A 177 0.86 8.89 -17.03
N LYS A 178 -0.12 8.67 -17.90
CA LYS A 178 -1.27 9.57 -18.07
C LYS A 178 -2.07 9.71 -16.77
N ARG A 179 -2.40 8.60 -16.11
CA ARG A 179 -3.12 8.60 -14.83
C ARG A 179 -2.33 9.24 -13.71
N ALA A 180 -1.01 9.05 -13.68
CA ALA A 180 -0.15 9.70 -12.71
C ALA A 180 -0.15 11.22 -12.87
N LEU A 181 -0.12 11.72 -14.11
CA LEU A 181 -0.30 13.16 -14.38
C LEU A 181 -1.67 13.63 -13.89
N GLU A 182 -2.75 12.91 -14.20
CA GLU A 182 -4.11 13.30 -13.77
C GLU A 182 -4.29 13.26 -12.24
N TYR A 183 -3.73 12.24 -11.58
CA TYR A 183 -3.70 12.10 -10.12
C TYR A 183 -3.01 13.31 -9.50
N TRP A 184 -1.75 13.58 -9.86
CA TRP A 184 -0.96 14.63 -9.23
C TRP A 184 -1.36 16.05 -9.61
N ASN A 185 -1.91 16.24 -10.81
CA ASN A 185 -2.48 17.52 -11.21
C ASN A 185 -3.65 17.94 -10.30
N GLY A 186 -4.21 17.01 -9.53
CA GLY A 186 -5.13 17.31 -8.46
C GLY A 186 -6.40 17.94 -8.99
N VAL A 187 -7.05 17.29 -9.97
CA VAL A 187 -8.45 17.62 -10.28
C VAL A 187 -9.22 17.38 -8.99
N VAL A 188 -9.47 18.47 -8.25
CA VAL A 188 -10.12 18.42 -6.94
C VAL A 188 -11.53 17.95 -7.17
N THR A 189 -11.73 16.65 -7.00
CA THR A 189 -13.01 16.11 -6.65
C THR A 189 -13.19 16.35 -5.15
N GLU A 190 -14.40 16.72 -4.75
CA GLU A 190 -14.81 16.68 -3.34
C GLU A 190 -15.61 15.39 -3.09
N SER A 191 -15.18 14.30 -3.72
CA SER A 191 -15.88 13.03 -3.68
C SER A 191 -15.57 12.28 -2.37
N TYR A 192 -16.49 11.41 -1.97
CA TYR A 192 -16.37 10.64 -0.73
C TYR A 192 -15.30 9.54 -0.83
N ASP A 193 -14.95 9.13 -2.05
CA ASP A 193 -13.97 8.10 -2.37
C ASP A 193 -12.60 8.67 -2.75
N ASP A 194 -12.36 9.96 -2.50
CA ASP A 194 -11.04 10.54 -2.72
C ASP A 194 -10.03 9.99 -1.73
N GLU A 195 -8.81 9.82 -2.22
CA GLU A 195 -7.64 9.48 -1.43
C GLU A 195 -6.92 10.77 -1.01
N ILE A 196 -6.64 10.89 0.29
CA ILE A 196 -5.84 11.99 0.83
C ILE A 196 -4.49 11.42 1.30
N SER A 197 -3.41 11.92 0.73
CA SER A 197 -2.04 11.64 1.19
C SER A 197 -1.48 12.88 1.89
N CYS A 198 -0.94 12.70 3.11
CA CYS A 198 -0.38 13.78 3.91
C CYS A 198 1.04 13.44 4.38
N ASN A 199 1.93 14.43 4.31
CA ASN A 199 3.23 14.46 4.97
C ASN A 199 3.19 15.53 6.07
N GLY A 200 3.83 15.28 7.21
CA GLY A 200 3.83 16.19 8.34
C GLY A 200 3.40 15.52 9.64
N GLU A 201 2.88 16.32 10.56
CA GLU A 201 2.55 15.91 11.92
C GLU A 201 1.09 15.48 12.02
N ILE A 202 0.86 14.33 12.66
CA ILE A 202 -0.45 13.74 12.89
C ILE A 202 -0.62 13.47 14.37
N GLU A 203 -1.55 14.19 14.99
CA GLU A 203 -1.97 13.98 16.38
C GLU A 203 -3.23 13.11 16.40
N ILE A 204 -3.21 12.05 17.21
CA ILE A 204 -4.37 11.19 17.43
C ILE A 204 -5.30 11.87 18.44
N LEU A 205 -6.52 12.18 18.02
CA LEU A 205 -7.52 12.81 18.89
C LEU A 205 -8.32 11.78 19.68
N GLU A 206 -8.81 10.73 19.00
CA GLU A 206 -9.63 9.70 19.63
C GLU A 206 -9.72 8.46 18.73
N GLU A 207 -9.96 7.29 19.33
CA GLU A 207 -10.42 6.10 18.61
C GLU A 207 -11.95 6.17 18.50
N VAL A 208 -12.49 6.07 17.28
CA VAL A 208 -13.93 6.13 17.02
C VAL A 208 -14.44 4.70 16.74
N PRO A 209 -15.49 4.24 17.44
CA PRO A 209 -16.12 2.96 17.14
C PRO A 209 -16.54 2.84 15.68
N VAL A 210 -16.25 1.71 15.06
CA VAL A 210 -16.59 1.44 13.64
C VAL A 210 -18.10 1.50 13.40
N ASP A 211 -18.91 1.09 14.39
CA ASP A 211 -20.38 1.10 14.33
C ASP A 211 -20.98 2.50 14.22
N ASN A 212 -20.19 3.55 14.44
CA ASN A 212 -20.64 4.94 14.27
C ASN A 212 -20.70 5.37 12.80
N PHE A 213 -20.16 4.56 11.87
CA PHE A 213 -19.98 4.95 10.47
C PHE A 213 -20.95 4.31 9.50
#